data_AF-A0A1F7BST4-F1
#
_entry.id   AF-A0A1F7BST4-F1
#
_cell.length_a   1.000
_cell.length_b   1.000
_cell.length_c   1.000
_cell.angle_alpha   90.00
_cell.angle_beta   90.00
_cell.angle_gamma   90.00
#
_symmetry.space_group_name_H-M   'P 1'
#
loop_
_entity.id
_entity.type
_entity.pdbx_description
1 polymer ?
#
loop_
_entity_poly.entity_id
_entity_poly.type
_entity_poly.pdbx_seq_one_letter_code
_entity_poly.pdbx_strand_id
1 'polypeptide(L)'
;MQVEISPSIWARVLALLSAAAFVLCFFWGKLLSDPALQELHRNSLRIFLLDAGFVGNNFTTLLVGTLASAVWGMIGGLALGFCLKHCGDRRR
;
A
#
# COMPACT_ATOMS: atom_id res chain seq x y z
N MET A 1 -31.77 1.85 5.56
CA MET A 1 -30.52 1.05 5.62
C MET A 1 -29.44 1.93 6.24
N GLN A 2 -29.07 1.68 7.50
CA GLN A 2 -27.92 2.35 8.11
C GLN A 2 -26.67 1.57 7.70
N VAL A 3 -25.86 2.14 6.82
CA VAL A 3 -24.52 1.61 6.56
C VAL A 3 -23.69 1.99 7.78
N GLU A 4 -23.45 1.06 8.70
CA GLU A 4 -22.47 1.27 9.77
C GLU A 4 -21.07 1.33 9.14
N ILE A 5 -20.60 2.55 8.90
CA ILE A 5 -19.24 2.80 8.41
C ILE A 5 -18.29 2.55 9.57
N SER A 6 -17.89 1.28 9.75
CA SER A 6 -16.86 0.93 10.72
C SER A 6 -15.48 1.33 10.17
N PRO A 7 -14.74 2.24 10.83
CA PRO A 7 -13.41 2.63 10.39
C PRO A 7 -12.44 1.45 10.28
N SER A 8 -12.67 0.39 11.06
CA SER A 8 -11.84 -0.81 11.04
C SER A 8 -12.01 -1.66 9.79
N ILE A 9 -13.16 -1.59 9.11
CA ILE A 9 -13.38 -2.28 7.83
C ILE A 9 -12.51 -1.64 6.74
N TRP A 10 -12.54 -0.31 6.64
CA TRP A 10 -11.72 0.44 5.68
C TRP A 10 -10.22 0.23 5.92
N ALA A 11 -9.80 0.20 7.17
CA ALA A 11 -8.43 -0.13 7.55
C ALA A 11 -8.00 -1.52 7.05
N ARG A 12 -8.83 -2.55 7.25
CA ARG A 12 -8.54 -3.92 6.79
C ARG A 12 -8.50 -4.04 5.28
N VAL A 13 -9.50 -3.45 4.60
CA VAL A 13 -9.61 -3.50 3.13
C VAL A 13 -8.42 -2.81 2.49
N LEU A 14 -8.06 -1.61 2.93
CA LEU A 14 -6.94 -0.87 2.34
C LEU A 14 -5.57 -1.45 2.72
N ALA A 15 -5.43 -2.07 3.90
CA ALA A 15 -4.24 -2.83 4.24
C ALA A 15 -4.02 -4.00 3.27
N LEU A 16 -5.05 -4.81 3.03
CA LEU A 16 -4.97 -5.96 2.11
C LEU A 16 -4.75 -5.52 0.66
N LEU A 17 -5.48 -4.50 0.19
CA LEU A 17 -5.32 -3.97 -1.16
C LEU A 17 -3.92 -3.38 -1.39
N SER A 18 -3.40 -2.63 -0.42
CA SER A 18 -2.06 -2.05 -0.53
C SER A 18 -0.97 -3.13 -0.54
N ALA A 19 -1.09 -4.14 0.33
CA ALA A 19 -0.19 -5.27 0.35
C ALA A 19 -0.22 -6.06 -0.98
N ALA A 20 -1.41 -6.35 -1.50
CA ALA A 20 -1.57 -7.05 -2.78
C ALA A 20 -1.03 -6.21 -3.95
N ALA A 21 -1.28 -4.90 -3.97
CA ALA A 21 -0.75 -3.99 -4.97
C ALA A 21 0.78 -3.95 -4.94
N PHE A 22 1.39 -3.96 -3.76
CA PHE A 22 2.84 -4.03 -3.63
C PHE A 22 3.41 -5.33 -4.20
N VAL A 23 2.80 -6.47 -3.88
CA VAL A 23 3.23 -7.78 -4.41
C VAL A 23 3.15 -7.79 -5.94
N LEU A 24 2.05 -7.31 -6.52
CA LEU A 24 1.91 -7.18 -7.97
C LEU A 24 2.99 -6.26 -8.56
N CYS A 25 3.25 -5.11 -7.92
CA CYS A 25 4.28 -4.17 -8.35
C CYS A 25 5.68 -4.81 -8.33
N PHE A 26 6.01 -5.54 -7.27
CA PHE A 26 7.28 -6.26 -7.14
C PHE A 26 7.48 -7.29 -8.28
N PHE A 27 6.44 -8.07 -8.60
CA PHE A 27 6.50 -9.03 -9.71
C PHE A 27 6.51 -8.35 -11.08
N TRP A 28 5.82 -7.22 -11.23
CA TRP A 28 5.89 -6.41 -12.44
C TRP A 28 7.32 -5.99 -12.75
N GLY A 29 8.10 -5.62 -11.73
CA GLY A 29 9.52 -5.30 -11.87
C GLY A 29 10.37 -6.44 -12.46
N LYS A 30 9.98 -7.70 -12.27
CA LYS A 30 10.63 -8.88 -12.87
C LYS A 30 10.25 -9.10 -14.33
N LEU A 31 9.08 -8.61 -14.74
CA LEU A 31 8.54 -8.79 -16.09
C LEU A 31 9.01 -7.72 -17.06
N LEU A 32 9.53 -6.60 -16.56
CA LEU A 32 10.12 -5.53 -17.36
C LEU A 32 11.39 -6.02 -18.06
N SER A 33 11.39 -6.02 -19.39
CA SER A 33 12.55 -6.39 -20.21
C SER A 33 13.49 -5.21 -20.50
N ASP A 34 12.98 -3.99 -20.44
CA ASP A 34 13.75 -2.78 -20.73
C ASP A 34 14.54 -2.33 -19.48
N PRO A 35 15.89 -2.18 -19.58
CA PRO A 35 16.72 -1.78 -18.46
C PRO A 35 16.39 -0.39 -17.90
N ALA A 36 15.94 0.56 -18.75
CA ALA A 36 15.57 1.90 -18.29
C ALA A 36 14.30 1.87 -17.42
N LEU A 37 13.33 1.03 -17.77
CA LEU A 37 12.12 0.83 -16.97
C LEU A 37 12.41 0.09 -15.67
N GLN A 38 13.33 -0.87 -15.67
CA GLN A 38 13.77 -1.55 -14.44
C GLN A 38 14.42 -0.58 -13.45
N GLU A 39 15.28 0.31 -13.94
CA GLU A 39 15.93 1.35 -13.13
C GLU A 39 14.88 2.30 -12.52
N LEU A 40 13.92 2.77 -13.34
CA LEU A 40 12.83 3.63 -12.88
C LEU A 40 11.97 2.94 -11.82
N HIS A 41 11.61 1.67 -12.04
CA HIS A 41 10.86 0.88 -11.07
C HIS A 41 11.61 0.73 -9.75
N ARG A 42 12.92 0.46 -9.79
CA ARG A 42 13.77 0.30 -8.61
C ARG A 42 13.95 1.61 -7.85
N ASN A 43 14.09 2.73 -8.56
CA ASN A 43 14.15 4.07 -7.95
C ASN A 43 12.81 4.44 -7.31
N SER A 44 11.68 4.06 -7.92
CA SER A 44 10.35 4.25 -7.32
C SER A 44 10.21 3.47 -6.02
N LEU A 45 10.66 2.20 -6.00
CA LEU A 45 10.68 1.37 -4.79
C LEU A 45 11.56 1.98 -3.70
N ARG A 46 12.73 2.53 -4.04
CA ARG A 46 13.60 3.22 -3.09
C ARG A 46 12.89 4.41 -2.44
N ILE A 47 12.24 5.26 -3.24
CA ILE A 47 11.52 6.43 -2.69
C ILE A 47 10.41 5.97 -1.73
N PHE A 48 9.62 4.97 -2.11
CA PHE A 48 8.53 4.47 -1.28
C PHE A 48 8.99 3.75 0.00
N LEU A 49 10.14 3.06 -0.05
CA LEU A 49 10.71 2.32 1.08
C LEU A 49 11.80 3.12 1.82
N LEU A 50 11.82 4.45 1.66
CA LEU A 50 12.75 5.38 2.35
C LEU A 50 14.24 5.03 2.15
N ASP A 51 14.57 4.58 0.94
CA ASP A 51 15.91 4.17 0.49
C ASP A 51 16.61 3.22 1.47
N ALA A 52 15.82 2.36 2.11
CA ALA A 52 16.35 1.41 3.06
C ALA A 52 17.33 0.46 2.34
N GLY A 53 18.53 0.27 2.89
CA GLY A 53 19.64 -0.43 2.21
C GLY A 53 19.39 -1.89 1.80
N PHE A 54 18.20 -2.44 2.08
CA PHE A 54 17.75 -3.75 1.62
C PHE A 54 16.97 -3.71 0.28
N VAL A 55 16.62 -2.52 -0.25
CA VAL A 55 15.77 -2.35 -1.45
C VAL A 55 16.43 -2.98 -2.68
N GLY A 56 15.83 -4.06 -3.16
CA GLY A 56 16.31 -4.82 -4.31
C GLY A 56 15.37 -5.94 -4.70
N ASN A 57 15.82 -6.77 -5.63
CA ASN A 57 15.00 -7.84 -6.19
C ASN A 57 15.13 -9.14 -5.38
N ASN A 58 15.04 -9.01 -4.05
CA ASN A 58 15.33 -10.03 -3.04
C ASN A 58 14.10 -10.32 -2.16
N PHE A 59 14.14 -11.45 -1.44
CA PHE A 59 13.04 -11.88 -0.57
C PHE A 59 12.78 -10.88 0.57
N THR A 60 13.81 -10.22 1.08
CA THR A 60 13.70 -9.21 2.14
C THR A 60 12.85 -8.02 1.70
N THR A 61 13.07 -7.50 0.49
CA THR A 61 12.29 -6.39 -0.07
C THR A 61 10.83 -6.79 -0.26
N LEU A 62 10.59 -8.02 -0.73
CA LEU A 62 9.23 -8.54 -0.86
C LEU A 62 8.53 -8.58 0.50
N LEU A 63 9.15 -9.18 1.53
CA LEU A 63 8.54 -9.33 2.84
C LEU A 63 8.33 -7.99 3.54
N VAL A 64 9.39 -7.19 3.67
CA VAL A 64 9.35 -5.91 4.37
C VAL A 64 8.48 -4.90 3.62
N GLY A 65 8.56 -4.85 2.30
CA GLY A 65 7.75 -3.94 1.50
C GLY A 65 6.26 -4.30 1.51
N THR A 66 5.92 -5.59 1.56
CA THR A 66 4.52 -6.04 1.72
C THR A 66 3.98 -5.64 3.09
N LEU A 67 4.75 -5.85 4.17
CA LEU A 67 4.37 -5.43 5.52
C LEU A 67 4.23 -3.91 5.64
N ALA A 68 5.21 -3.16 5.12
CA ALA A 68 5.18 -1.70 5.13
C ALA A 68 3.96 -1.16 4.36
N SER A 69 3.67 -1.74 3.18
CA SER A 69 2.49 -1.38 2.39
C SER A 69 1.19 -1.71 3.13
N ALA A 70 1.11 -2.86 3.81
CA ALA A 70 -0.05 -3.20 4.64
C ALA A 70 -0.28 -2.18 5.77
N VAL A 71 0.80 -1.75 6.44
CA VAL A 71 0.73 -0.72 7.50
C VAL A 71 0.29 0.63 6.93
N TRP A 72 0.86 1.07 5.82
CA TRP A 72 0.44 2.30 5.13
C TRP A 72 -1.02 2.24 4.68
N GLY A 73 -1.46 1.12 4.11
CA GLY A 73 -2.85 0.87 3.75
C GLY A 73 -3.78 0.89 4.97
N MET A 74 -3.35 0.35 6.11
CA MET A 74 -4.11 0.39 7.35
C MET A 74 -4.29 1.83 7.86
N ILE A 75 -3.21 2.62 7.89
CA ILE A 75 -3.25 4.03 8.31
C ILE A 75 -4.16 4.84 7.38
N GLY A 76 -4.01 4.67 6.07
CA GLY A 76 -4.86 5.33 5.07
C GLY A 76 -6.32 4.92 5.20
N GLY A 77 -6.60 3.65 5.46
CA GLY A 77 -7.97 3.16 5.64
C GLY A 77 -8.61 3.59 6.95
N LEU A 78 -7.85 3.73 8.04
CA LEU A 78 -8.35 4.36 9.26
C LEU A 78 -8.71 5.82 9.00
N ALA A 79 -7.81 6.60 8.38
CA ALA A 79 -8.06 8.00 8.06
C ALA A 79 -9.31 8.18 7.18
N LEU A 80 -9.45 7.35 6.14
CA LEU A 80 -10.63 7.34 5.28
C LEU A 80 -11.89 6.97 6.06
N GLY A 81 -11.82 5.92 6.90
CA GLY A 81 -12.94 5.47 7.73
C GLY A 81 -13.42 6.55 8.70
N PHE A 82 -12.50 7.26 9.36
CA PHE A 82 -12.84 8.40 10.22
C PHE A 82 -13.44 9.56 9.44
N CYS A 83 -12.89 9.89 8.26
CA CYS A 83 -13.40 10.95 7.41
C CYS A 83 -14.84 10.66 6.95
N LEU A 84 -15.09 9.44 6.45
CA LEU A 84 -16.42 9.01 6.02
C LEU A 84 -17.43 9.00 7.16
N LYS A 85 -17.03 8.57 8.36
CA LYS A 85 -17.88 8.62 9.55
C LYS A 85 -18.25 10.06 9.90
N HIS A 86 -17.26 10.96 9.97
CA HIS A 86 -17.48 12.38 10.29
C HIS A 86 -18.37 13.10 9.25
N CYS A 87 -18.17 12.83 7.96
CA CYS A 87 -19.01 13.36 6.89
C CYS A 87 -20.43 12.79 6.92
N GLY A 88 -20.58 11.53 7.32
CA GLY A 88 -21.88 10.87 7.50
C GLY A 88 -22.68 11.46 8.66
N ASP A 89 -22.02 11.73 9.78
CA ASP A 89 -22.63 12.33 10.97
C ASP A 89 -23.06 13.79 10.71
N ARG A 90 -22.24 14.58 10.00
CA ARG A 90 -22.55 15.99 9.69
C ARG A 90 -23.66 16.18 8.63
N ARG A 91 -24.05 15.11 7.93
CA ARG A 91 -25.13 15.14 6.90
C ARG A 91 -26.50 14.79 7.50
N ARG A 92 -26.56 14.25 8.71
CA ARG A 92 -27.81 14.00 9.45
C ARG A 92 -28.17 15.19 10.32
#